data_AF-A0A533Z906-F1
#
_entry.id   AF-A0A533Z906-F1
#
_cell.length_a   1.000
_cell.length_b   1.000
_cell.length_c   1.000
_cell.angle_alpha   90.00
_cell.angle_beta   90.00
_cell.angle_gamma   90.00
#
_symmetry.space_group_name_H-M   'P 1'
#
loop_
_entity.id
_entity.type
_entity.pdbx_description
1 polymer ?
#
loop_
_entity_poly.entity_id
_entity_poly.type
_entity_poly.pdbx_seq_one_letter_code
_entity_poly.pdbx_strand_id
1 'polypeptide(L)'
;MPLPASRIDSTMPNFETVHLSLLVLIGPVCSTAYDGKRVNALVESLLNQGFSVALDFQGVKLVTPTFYTASVGSLQSTRSREFAQGLITVSDLYLL
;
A
#
# COMPACT_ATOMS: atom_id res chain seq x y z
N MET A 1 -23.79 35.10 25.80
CA MET A 1 -22.44 34.87 25.23
C MET A 1 -22.37 33.41 24.81
N PRO A 2 -22.12 33.08 23.53
CA PRO A 2 -21.91 31.69 23.14
C PRO A 2 -20.42 31.32 23.23
N LEU A 3 -20.16 30.12 23.77
CA LEU A 3 -18.84 29.46 23.74
C LEU A 3 -18.51 29.04 22.30
N PRO A 4 -17.25 29.12 21.84
CA PRO A 4 -16.85 28.50 20.60
C PRO A 4 -16.81 26.98 20.76
N ALA A 5 -17.47 26.26 19.85
CA ALA A 5 -17.37 24.82 19.73
C ALA A 5 -15.92 24.43 19.38
N SER A 6 -15.29 23.66 20.26
CA SER A 6 -13.97 23.07 20.03
C SER A 6 -13.99 22.24 18.75
N ARG A 7 -13.14 22.62 17.77
CA ARG A 7 -12.79 21.74 16.65
C ARG A 7 -12.11 20.52 17.25
N ILE A 8 -12.81 19.38 17.20
CA ILE A 8 -12.16 18.08 17.19
C ILE A 8 -11.38 17.99 15.89
N ASP A 9 -10.12 18.42 15.96
CA ASP A 9 -9.13 18.13 14.93
C ASP A 9 -8.85 16.63 15.03
N SER A 10 -9.53 15.85 14.18
CA SER A 10 -9.27 14.43 14.00
C SER A 10 -7.96 14.28 13.22
N THR A 11 -6.84 14.76 13.78
CA THR A 11 -5.53 14.47 13.24
C THR A 11 -5.32 12.98 13.43
N MET A 12 -5.49 12.22 12.35
CA MET A 12 -5.00 10.85 12.27
C MET A 12 -3.55 10.84 12.78
N PRO A 13 -3.14 9.84 13.58
CA PRO A 13 -1.74 9.69 13.96
C PRO A 13 -0.89 9.81 12.71
N ASN A 14 0.07 10.73 12.74
CA ASN A 14 0.91 11.08 11.60
C ASN A 14 1.91 9.92 11.36
N PHE A 15 1.40 8.81 10.84
CA PHE A 15 2.21 7.66 10.47
C PHE A 15 3.10 8.09 9.30
N GLU A 16 4.41 8.01 9.52
CA GLU A 16 5.38 8.22 8.45
C GLU A 16 5.06 7.24 7.31
N THR A 17 4.85 7.79 6.12
CA THR A 17 4.44 7.01 4.95
C THR A 17 5.66 6.63 4.14
N VAL A 18 5.90 5.33 4.00
CA VAL A 18 6.98 4.77 3.20
C VAL A 18 6.47 4.56 1.77
N HIS A 19 7.11 5.23 0.83
CA HIS A 19 6.81 5.09 -0.59
C HIS A 19 7.63 3.95 -1.20
N LEU A 20 6.94 2.94 -1.74
CA LEU A 20 7.53 1.75 -2.34
C LEU A 20 7.27 1.76 -3.85
N SER A 21 8.31 2.06 -4.64
CA SER A 21 8.25 1.96 -6.09
C SER A 21 8.46 0.51 -6.54
N LEU A 22 7.44 -0.07 -7.19
CA LEU A 22 7.50 -1.44 -7.71
C LEU A 22 8.51 -1.56 -8.86
N LEU A 23 8.70 -0.49 -9.64
CA LEU A 23 9.72 -0.41 -10.67
C LEU A 23 11.13 -0.57 -10.09
N VAL A 24 11.40 0.00 -8.91
CA VAL A 24 12.70 -0.12 -8.23
C VAL A 24 12.84 -1.46 -7.52
N LEU A 25 11.78 -1.93 -6.86
CA LEU A 25 11.80 -3.17 -6.07
C LEU A 25 11.90 -4.42 -6.94
N ILE A 26 11.16 -4.46 -8.04
CA ILE A 26 11.01 -5.65 -8.89
C ILE A 26 11.53 -5.37 -10.31
N GLY A 27 11.14 -4.23 -10.89
CA GLY A 27 11.42 -3.90 -12.28
C GLY A 27 10.15 -3.62 -13.09
N PRO A 28 10.27 -3.42 -14.41
CA PRO A 28 9.14 -3.04 -15.26
C PRO A 28 8.14 -4.18 -15.51
N VAL A 29 8.44 -5.42 -15.12
CA VAL A 29 7.61 -6.60 -15.36
C VAL A 29 7.36 -7.34 -14.05
N CYS A 30 6.15 -7.19 -13.52
CA CYS A 30 5.67 -7.82 -12.30
C CYS A 30 4.85 -9.07 -12.66
N SER A 31 5.53 -10.18 -12.93
CA SER A 31 4.91 -11.38 -13.53
C SER A 31 4.80 -12.60 -12.62
N THR A 32 5.56 -12.66 -11.52
CA THR A 32 5.65 -13.89 -10.72
C THR A 32 4.92 -13.77 -9.38
N ALA A 33 4.36 -14.88 -8.89
CA ALA A 33 3.83 -14.95 -7.53
C ALA A 33 4.92 -14.74 -6.46
N TYR A 34 6.17 -15.12 -6.77
CA TYR A 34 7.29 -14.96 -5.85
C TYR A 34 7.59 -13.49 -5.57
N ASP A 35 7.67 -12.66 -6.61
CA ASP A 35 7.86 -11.22 -6.47
C ASP A 35 6.68 -10.58 -5.73
N GLY A 36 5.45 -11.02 -6.03
CA GLY A 36 4.26 -10.54 -5.33
C GLY A 36 4.30 -10.85 -3.82
N LYS A 37 4.74 -12.05 -3.44
CA LYS A 37 4.93 -12.44 -2.03
C LYS A 37 6.04 -11.63 -1.35
N ARG A 38 7.11 -11.28 -2.07
CA ARG A 38 8.18 -10.42 -1.52
C ARG A 38 7.67 -9.01 -1.21
N VAL A 39 6.88 -8.42 -2.10
CA VAL A 39 6.23 -7.13 -1.85
C VAL A 39 5.33 -7.21 -0.63
N ASN A 40 4.52 -8.27 -0.53
CA ASN A 40 3.63 -8.49 0.60
C ASN A 40 4.40 -8.56 1.93
N ALA A 41 5.44 -9.40 2.01
CA ALA A 41 6.27 -9.51 3.21
C ALA A 41 6.93 -8.18 3.63
N LEU A 42 7.36 -7.37 2.65
CA LEU A 42 7.91 -6.04 2.93
C LEU A 42 6.86 -5.09 3.50
N VAL A 43 5.67 -5.04 2.89
CA VAL A 43 4.55 -4.22 3.36
C VAL A 43 4.14 -4.63 4.77
N GLU A 44 4.01 -5.93 5.04
CA GLU A 44 3.68 -6.43 6.38
C GLU A 44 4.73 -6.02 7.41
N SER A 45 6.02 -6.12 7.07
CA SER A 45 7.09 -5.70 7.97
C SER A 45 7.02 -4.22 8.31
N LEU A 46 6.71 -3.35 7.35
CA LEU A 46 6.57 -1.90 7.55
C LEU A 46 5.33 -1.56 8.38
N LEU A 47 4.20 -2.18 8.09
CA LEU A 47 2.97 -2.00 8.88
C LEU A 47 3.16 -2.41 10.34
N ASN A 48 3.85 -3.54 10.58
CA ASN A 48 4.13 -4.01 11.93
C ASN A 48 5.11 -3.08 12.70
N GLN A 49 5.90 -2.27 11.99
CA GLN A 49 6.74 -1.23 12.56
C GLN A 49 5.98 0.10 12.80
N GLY A 50 4.71 0.17 12.40
CA GLY A 50 3.87 1.35 12.55
C GLY A 50 4.01 2.36 11.40
N PHE A 51 4.51 1.95 10.24
CA PHE A 51 4.53 2.83 9.05
C PHE A 51 3.27 2.65 8.21
N SER A 52 2.86 3.71 7.53
CA SER A 52 1.96 3.61 6.38
C SER A 52 2.76 3.29 5.13
N VAL A 53 2.14 2.64 4.14
CA VAL A 53 2.80 2.20 2.92
C VAL A 53 2.04 2.68 1.68
N ALA A 54 2.74 3.34 0.78
CA ALA A 54 2.24 3.69 -0.55
C ALA A 54 2.93 2.83 -1.61
N LEU A 55 2.18 1.92 -2.24
CA LEU A 55 2.65 1.08 -3.34
C LEU A 55 2.46 1.81 -4.67
N ASP A 56 3.58 2.13 -5.31
CA ASP A 56 3.60 2.89 -6.55
C ASP A 56 4.00 1.99 -7.74
N PHE A 57 3.07 1.84 -8.68
CA PHE A 57 3.25 1.08 -9.91
C PHE A 57 3.72 1.94 -11.10
N GLN A 58 4.06 3.21 -10.88
CA GLN A 58 4.55 4.10 -11.92
C GLN A 58 5.74 3.48 -12.67
N GLY A 59 5.63 3.42 -14.00
CA GLY A 59 6.64 2.87 -14.90
C GLY A 59 6.68 1.34 -14.99
N VAL A 60 5.86 0.62 -14.23
CA VAL A 60 5.63 -0.82 -14.43
C VAL A 60 4.82 -1.00 -15.71
N LYS A 61 5.31 -1.84 -16.63
CA LYS A 61 4.73 -2.07 -17.95
C LYS A 61 3.78 -3.25 -18.00
N LEU A 62 3.98 -4.22 -17.11
CA LEU A 62 3.18 -5.44 -17.06
C LEU A 62 2.98 -5.87 -15.61
N VAL A 63 1.72 -6.06 -15.22
CA VAL A 63 1.32 -6.69 -13.97
C VAL A 63 0.46 -7.90 -14.32
N THR A 64 0.94 -9.09 -14.01
CA THR A 64 0.14 -10.31 -14.26
C THR A 64 -0.88 -10.52 -13.13
N PRO A 65 -2.01 -11.21 -13.40
CA PRO A 65 -2.97 -11.59 -12.37
C PRO A 65 -2.32 -12.41 -11.24
N THR A 66 -1.34 -13.26 -11.58
CA THR A 66 -0.61 -14.09 -10.62
C THR A 66 0.22 -13.24 -9.64
N PHE A 67 0.94 -12.24 -10.14
CA PHE A 67 1.65 -11.28 -9.29
C PHE A 67 0.66 -10.46 -8.45
N TYR A 68 -0.38 -9.91 -9.07
CA TYR A 68 -1.35 -9.04 -8.39
C TYR A 68 -2.04 -9.76 -7.23
N THR A 69 -2.50 -10.99 -7.47
CA THR A 69 -3.14 -11.82 -6.45
C THR A 69 -2.20 -12.11 -5.29
N ALA A 70 -0.93 -12.40 -5.58
CA ALA A 70 0.08 -12.70 -4.56
C ALA A 70 0.56 -11.45 -3.77
N SER A 71 0.37 -10.25 -4.32
CA SER A 71 0.74 -8.97 -3.70
C SER A 71 -0.50 -8.25 -3.16
N VAL A 72 -1.05 -7.30 -3.94
CA VAL A 72 -2.15 -6.42 -3.55
C VAL A 72 -3.40 -7.22 -3.18
N GLY A 73 -3.76 -8.26 -3.94
CA GLY A 73 -4.93 -9.08 -3.64
C GLY A 73 -4.82 -9.78 -2.28
N SER A 74 -3.65 -10.35 -1.97
CA SER A 74 -3.39 -10.97 -0.68
C SER A 74 -3.38 -9.96 0.45
N LEU A 75 -2.78 -8.77 0.26
CA LEU A 75 -2.80 -7.68 1.22
C LEU A 75 -4.23 -7.17 1.47
N GLN A 76 -5.05 -6.97 0.43
CA GLN A 76 -6.44 -6.55 0.58
C GLN A 76 -7.26 -7.56 1.39
N SER A 77 -6.99 -8.85 1.21
CA SER A 77 -7.70 -9.90 1.95
C SER A 77 -7.26 -9.98 3.42
N THR A 78 -5.97 -9.82 3.71
CA THR A 78 -5.40 -10.04 5.05
C THR A 78 -5.33 -8.77 5.90
N ARG A 79 -5.19 -7.61 5.26
CA ARG A 79 -5.02 -6.26 5.85
C ARG A 79 -6.11 -5.29 5.37
N SER A 80 -7.34 -5.81 5.23
CA SER A 80 -8.50 -5.05 4.74
C SER A 80 -8.80 -3.78 5.55
N ARG A 81 -8.54 -3.82 6.86
CA ARG A 81 -8.72 -2.66 7.75
C ARG A 81 -7.70 -1.56 7.44
N GLU A 82 -6.44 -1.92 7.23
CA GLU A 82 -5.35 -1.00 6.92
C GLU A 82 -5.57 -0.31 5.56
N PHE A 83 -6.15 -1.01 4.58
CA PHE A 83 -6.64 -0.37 3.34
C PHE A 83 -7.78 0.62 3.62
N ALA A 84 -8.79 0.23 4.41
CA ALA A 84 -9.91 1.10 4.73
C ALA A 84 -9.50 2.36 5.51
N GLN A 85 -8.42 2.26 6.28
CA GLN A 85 -7.83 3.37 7.04
C GLN A 85 -6.84 4.21 6.24
N GLY A 86 -6.52 3.81 5.00
CA GLY A 86 -5.53 4.50 4.16
C GLY A 86 -4.08 4.28 4.59
N LEU A 87 -3.80 3.30 5.46
CA LEU A 87 -2.44 2.91 5.83
C LEU A 87 -1.73 2.14 4.72
N ILE A 88 -2.50 1.52 3.81
CA ILE A 88 -1.99 0.96 2.56
C ILE A 88 -2.68 1.67 1.42
N THR A 89 -1.90 2.35 0.58
CA THR A 89 -2.41 2.97 -0.64
C THR A 89 -1.73 2.36 -1.86
N VAL A 90 -2.45 2.32 -2.98
CA VAL A 90 -1.95 1.81 -4.26
C VAL A 90 -2.19 2.88 -5.31
N SER A 91 -1.19 3.17 -6.13
CA SER A 91 -1.24 4.18 -7.20
C SER A 91 -0.66 3.64 -8.49
N ASP A 92 -1.08 4.24 -9.62
CA ASP A 92 -0.61 3.94 -10.98
C ASP A 92 -0.71 2.46 -11.41
N LEU A 93 -1.65 1.72 -10.79
CA LEU A 93 -1.92 0.33 -11.16
C LEU A 93 -2.77 0.26 -12.43
N TYR A 94 -2.16 -0.19 -13.52
CA TYR A 94 -2.87 -0.57 -14.74
C TYR A 94 -2.97 -2.10 -14.82
N LEU A 95 -4.19 -2.61 -14.70
CA LEU A 95 -4.50 -4.00 -15.03
C LEU A 95 -4.75 -4.08 -16.53
N LEU A 96 -3.88 -4.79 -17.26
CA LEU A 96 -4.04 -5.11 -18.68
C LEU A 96 -5.01 -6.26 -18.88
#